data_AF-A0A950AQG3-F1
#
_entry.id   AF-A0A950AQG3-F1
#
_cell.length_a   1.000
_cell.length_b   1.000
_cell.length_c   1.000
_cell.angle_alpha   90.00
_cell.angle_beta   90.00
_cell.angle_gamma   90.00
#
_symmetry.space_group_name_H-M   'P 1'
#
loop_
_entity.id
_entity.type
_entity.pdbx_description
1 polymer ?
#
loop_
_entity_poly.entity_id
_entity_poly.type
_entity_poly.pdbx_seq_one_letter_code
_entity_poly.pdbx_strand_id
1 'polypeptide(L)'
;MNTILVLPLNPKELEDLLDELEASRASRKRAWENLQEIRWVLKDAARVELPPPARKTIDLEGRIVRDGVTRMVKDRHLALDELVKAIREFRKFTDHH
;
A
#
# COMPACT_ATOMS: atom_id res chain seq x y z
N MET A 1 42.22 -4.35 2.10
CA MET A 1 42.22 -3.70 3.42
C MET A 1 41.07 -2.72 3.45
N ASN A 2 39.99 -3.05 4.16
CA ASN A 2 38.83 -2.17 4.26
C ASN A 2 39.02 -1.32 5.53
N THR A 3 39.45 -0.08 5.34
CA THR A 3 39.64 0.87 6.44
C THR A 3 38.27 1.25 6.98
N ILE A 4 37.83 0.60 8.05
CA ILE A 4 36.74 1.13 8.86
C ILE A 4 37.34 2.38 9.50
N LEU A 5 36.95 3.55 9.00
CA LEU A 5 37.20 4.83 9.66
C LEU A 5 36.52 4.75 11.03
N VAL A 6 37.31 4.47 12.07
CA VAL A 6 36.88 4.60 13.45
C VAL A 6 36.78 6.10 13.73
N LEU A 7 35.62 6.68 13.43
CA LEU A 7 35.25 7.96 14.01
C LEU A 7 35.28 7.78 15.54
N PRO A 8 35.97 8.65 16.29
CA PRO A 8 35.94 8.59 17.75
C PRO A 8 34.56 9.06 18.21
N LEU A 9 33.58 8.16 18.15
CA LEU A 9 32.25 8.38 18.73
C LEU A 9 32.39 8.38 20.24
N ASN A 10 31.91 9.43 20.89
CA ASN A 10 31.77 9.38 22.34
C ASN A 10 30.60 8.42 22.71
N PRO A 11 30.55 7.90 23.95
CA PRO A 11 29.53 6.93 24.34
C PRO A 11 28.08 7.40 24.10
N LYS A 12 27.80 8.69 24.28
CA LYS A 12 26.47 9.26 24.08
C LYS A 12 26.08 9.30 22.60
N GLU A 13 27.01 9.68 21.72
CA GLU A 13 26.77 9.66 20.27
C GLU A 13 26.48 8.24 19.76
N LEU A 14 27.12 7.24 20.35
CA LEU A 14 26.81 5.84 20.05
C LEU A 14 25.41 5.44 20.53
N GLU A 15 25.02 5.83 21.74
CA GLU A 15 23.66 5.61 22.27
C GLU A 15 22.59 6.27 21.39
N ASP A 16 22.78 7.54 21.03
CA ASP A 16 21.86 8.28 20.16
C ASP A 16 21.66 7.57 18.79
N LEU A 17 22.74 7.06 18.20
CA LEU A 17 22.68 6.31 16.94
C LEU A 17 21.98 4.95 17.07
N LEU A 18 22.13 4.28 18.22
CA LEU A 18 21.44 3.02 18.51
C LEU A 18 19.94 3.25 18.68
N ASP A 19 19.55 4.29 19.41
CA ASP A 19 18.15 4.69 19.59
C ASP A 19 17.50 5.05 18.24
N GLU A 20 18.19 5.82 17.40
CA GLU A 20 17.71 6.14 16.05
C GLU A 20 17.53 4.86 15.20
N LEU A 21 18.48 3.93 15.27
CA LEU A 21 18.40 2.65 14.56
C LEU A 21 17.21 1.82 15.03
N GLU A 22 16.95 1.77 16.33
CA GLU A 22 15.80 1.06 16.91
C GLU A 22 14.48 1.70 16.48
N ALA A 23 14.37 3.03 16.56
CA ALA A 23 13.21 3.77 16.08
C ALA A 23 12.97 3.51 14.58
N SER A 24 14.04 3.50 13.78
CA SER A 24 14.01 3.22 12.35
C SER A 24 13.54 1.78 12.06
N ARG A 25 13.98 0.78 12.84
CA ARG A 25 13.52 -0.61 12.74
C ARG A 25 12.04 -0.73 13.12
N ALA A 26 11.61 -0.11 14.21
CA ALA A 26 10.22 -0.11 14.64
C ALA A 26 9.29 0.56 13.62
N SER A 27 9.73 1.68 13.03
CA SER A 27 9.02 2.36 11.95
C SER A 27 8.85 1.46 10.72
N ARG A 28 9.93 0.81 10.25
CA ARG A 28 9.87 -0.13 9.12
C ARG A 28 8.93 -1.30 9.38
N LYS A 29 8.95 -1.86 10.59
CA LYS A 29 8.04 -2.94 10.99
C LYS A 29 6.58 -2.50 10.89
N ARG A 30 6.23 -1.36 11.48
CA ARG A 30 4.87 -0.79 11.41
C ARG A 30 4.43 -0.50 9.98
N ALA A 31 5.31 0.08 9.16
CA ALA A 31 5.01 0.32 7.76
C ALA A 31 4.69 -0.97 7.00
N TRP A 32 5.44 -2.04 7.26
CA TRP A 32 5.15 -3.36 6.67
C TRP A 32 3.81 -3.91 7.13
N GLU A 33 3.50 -3.84 8.43
CA GLU A 33 2.22 -4.30 9.00
C GLU A 33 1.04 -3.55 8.37
N ASN A 34 1.10 -2.23 8.29
CA ASN A 34 0.06 -1.42 7.64
C ASN A 34 -0.17 -1.83 6.17
N LEU A 35 0.89 -2.14 5.43
CA LEU A 35 0.76 -2.61 4.04
C LEU A 35 0.10 -4.00 3.97
N GLN A 36 0.38 -4.89 4.91
CA GLN A 36 -0.30 -6.20 4.99
C GLN A 36 -1.78 -6.05 5.34
N GLU A 37 -2.13 -5.12 6.22
CA GLU A 37 -3.53 -4.82 6.54
C GLU A 37 -4.29 -4.31 5.32
N ILE A 38 -3.71 -3.36 4.56
CA ILE A 38 -4.33 -2.86 3.33
C ILE A 38 -4.48 -3.99 2.30
N ARG A 39 -3.46 -4.84 2.12
CA ARG A 39 -3.54 -6.02 1.27
C ARG A 39 -4.70 -6.93 1.68
N TRP A 40 -4.86 -7.17 2.97
CA TRP A 40 -5.95 -7.98 3.49
C TRP A 40 -7.32 -7.35 3.19
N VAL A 41 -7.49 -6.05 3.42
CA VAL A 41 -8.73 -5.32 3.09
C VAL A 41 -9.05 -5.40 1.61
N LEU A 42 -8.06 -5.23 0.72
CA LEU A 42 -8.27 -5.36 -0.73
C LEU A 42 -8.77 -6.77 -1.11
N LYS A 43 -8.23 -7.81 -0.49
CA LYS A 43 -8.68 -9.19 -0.72
C LYS A 43 -10.09 -9.44 -0.18
N ASP A 44 -10.35 -9.03 1.05
CA ASP A 44 -11.60 -9.35 1.75
C ASP A 44 -12.77 -8.51 1.26
N ALA A 45 -12.63 -7.18 1.30
CA ALA A 45 -13.71 -6.24 0.99
C ALA A 45 -13.86 -5.98 -0.51
N ALA A 46 -12.76 -5.93 -1.25
CA ALA A 46 -12.78 -5.58 -2.67
C ALA A 46 -12.61 -6.78 -3.62
N ARG A 47 -12.37 -7.99 -3.09
CA ARG A 47 -12.06 -9.19 -3.89
C ARG A 47 -10.90 -8.99 -4.86
N VAL A 48 -9.99 -8.06 -4.54
CA VAL A 48 -8.77 -7.78 -5.30
C VAL A 48 -7.64 -8.57 -4.67
N GLU A 49 -7.26 -9.67 -5.31
CA GLU A 49 -6.11 -10.45 -4.88
C GLU A 49 -4.83 -9.89 -5.52
N LEU A 50 -3.89 -9.49 -4.66
CA LEU A 50 -2.61 -8.93 -5.10
C LEU A 50 -1.54 -10.02 -5.12
N PRO A 51 -0.65 -10.04 -6.13
CA PRO A 51 0.48 -10.95 -6.13
C PRO A 51 1.42 -10.65 -4.94
N PRO A 52 2.15 -11.64 -4.43
CA PRO A 52 3.22 -11.39 -3.47
C PRO A 52 4.35 -10.58 -4.14
N PRO A 53 5.10 -9.76 -3.37
CA PRO A 53 6.24 -9.05 -3.91
C PRO A 53 7.37 -10.03 -4.24
N ALA A 54 8.10 -9.76 -5.33
CA ALA A 54 9.24 -10.59 -5.74
C ALA A 54 10.35 -10.66 -4.68
N ARG A 55 10.45 -9.64 -3.80
CA ARG A 55 11.30 -9.60 -2.62
C ARG A 55 10.55 -8.89 -1.49
N LYS A 56 10.76 -9.32 -0.23
CA LYS A 56 10.17 -8.68 0.95
C LYS A 56 10.84 -7.35 1.25
N THR A 57 10.38 -6.29 0.59
CA THR A 57 10.80 -4.91 0.83
C THR A 57 9.58 -4.01 0.88
N ILE A 58 9.60 -3.02 1.77
CA ILE A 58 8.50 -2.06 1.96
C ILE A 58 8.17 -1.36 0.63
N ASP A 59 9.16 -0.98 -0.16
CA ASP A 59 8.94 -0.25 -1.42
C ASP A 59 8.24 -1.08 -2.49
N LEU A 60 8.58 -2.37 -2.61
CA LEU A 60 7.91 -3.26 -3.56
C LEU A 60 6.48 -3.55 -3.12
N GLU A 61 6.28 -3.83 -1.83
CA GLU A 61 4.96 -4.06 -1.28
C GLU A 61 4.07 -2.82 -1.44
N GLY A 62 4.60 -1.64 -1.11
CA GLY A 62 3.91 -0.37 -1.24
C GLY A 62 3.47 -0.08 -2.67
N ARG A 63 4.31 -0.40 -3.67
CA ARG A 63 3.95 -0.27 -5.09
C ARG A 63 2.79 -1.19 -5.45
N ILE A 64 2.86 -2.47 -5.10
CA ILE A 64 1.82 -3.46 -5.40
C ILE A 64 0.49 -3.07 -4.75
N VAL A 65 0.52 -2.68 -3.47
CA VAL A 65 -0.66 -2.25 -2.74
C VAL A 65 -1.27 -0.99 -3.36
N ARG A 66 -0.45 0.04 -3.65
CA ARG A 66 -0.92 1.29 -4.29
C ARG A 66 -1.58 1.01 -5.64
N ASP A 67 -0.97 0.18 -6.47
CA ASP A 67 -1.50 -0.15 -7.79
C ASP A 67 -2.83 -0.92 -7.66
N GLY A 68 -2.92 -1.81 -6.66
CA GLY A 68 -4.14 -2.50 -6.25
C GLY A 68 -5.28 -1.56 -5.84
N VAL A 69 -5.01 -0.62 -4.93
CA VAL A 69 -5.97 0.41 -4.50
C VAL A 69 -6.43 1.25 -5.70
N THR A 70 -5.48 1.70 -6.53
CA THR A 70 -5.78 2.51 -7.71
C THR A 70 -6.71 1.77 -8.67
N ARG A 71 -6.45 0.48 -8.91
CA ARG A 71 -7.30 -0.36 -9.74
C ARG A 71 -8.70 -0.51 -9.15
N MET A 72 -8.81 -0.87 -7.87
CA MET A 72 -10.09 -1.01 -7.17
C MET A 72 -10.97 0.25 -7.31
N VAL A 73 -10.39 1.43 -7.07
CA VAL A 73 -11.13 2.70 -7.17
C VAL A 73 -11.60 2.96 -8.59
N LYS A 74 -10.74 2.73 -9.59
CA LYS A 74 -11.10 2.88 -11.00
C LYS A 74 -12.22 1.93 -11.42
N ASP A 75 -12.08 0.65 -11.10
CA ASP A 75 -13.07 -0.37 -11.44
C ASP A 75 -14.44 -0.04 -10.81
N ARG A 76 -14.44 0.44 -9.56
CA ARG A 76 -15.67 0.90 -8.90
C ARG A 76 -16.29 2.13 -9.55
N HIS A 77 -15.48 3.10 -9.99
CA HIS A 77 -15.99 4.29 -10.66
C HIS A 77 -16.65 3.92 -11.99
N LEU A 78 -15.99 3.07 -12.79
CA LEU A 78 -16.53 2.55 -14.04
C LEU A 78 -17.86 1.81 -13.83
N ALA A 79 -17.93 0.92 -12.84
CA ALA A 79 -19.16 0.19 -12.54
C ALA A 79 -20.33 1.11 -12.15
N LEU A 80 -20.06 2.20 -11.41
CA LEU A 80 -21.08 3.18 -11.05
C LEU A 80 -21.54 4.00 -12.26
N ASP A 81 -20.62 4.40 -13.13
CA ASP A 81 -20.95 5.13 -14.36
C ASP A 81 -21.82 4.27 -15.30
N GLU A 82 -21.47 3.00 -15.46
CA GLU A 82 -22.25 2.02 -16.23
C GLU A 82 -23.64 1.81 -15.63
N LEU A 83 -23.74 1.68 -14.30
CA LEU A 83 -25.02 1.55 -13.61
C LEU A 83 -25.91 2.78 -13.83
N VAL A 84 -25.35 3.99 -13.70
CA VAL A 84 -26.10 5.24 -13.94
C VAL A 84 -26.56 5.31 -15.40
N LYS A 85 -25.72 4.91 -16.35
CA LYS A 85 -26.09 4.85 -17.77
C LYS A 85 -27.24 3.88 -17.99
N ALA A 86 -27.15 2.67 -17.45
CA ALA A 86 -28.19 1.65 -17.57
C ALA A 86 -29.53 2.12 -16.97
N ILE A 87 -29.51 2.78 -15.81
CA ILE A 87 -30.72 3.36 -15.19
C ILE A 87 -31.35 4.42 -16.09
N ARG A 88 -30.55 5.29 -16.71
CA ARG A 88 -31.05 6.32 -17.64
C ARG A 88 -31.65 5.71 -18.90
N GLU A 89 -31.03 4.67 -19.44
CA GLU A 89 -31.53 3.95 -20.62
C GLU A 89 -32.83 3.21 -20.31
N PHE A 90 -32.90 2.54 -19.16
CA PHE A 90 -34.12 1.89 -18.68
C PHE A 90 -35.27 2.88 -18.53
N ARG A 91 -35.02 4.04 -17.92
CA ARG A 91 -36.03 5.09 -17.79
C ARG A 91 -36.54 5.59 -19.14
N LYS A 92 -35.65 5.84 -20.11
CA LYS A 92 -36.06 6.22 -21.46
C LYS A 92 -36.92 5.15 -22.12
N PHE A 93 -36.56 3.88 -21.95
CA PHE A 93 -37.35 2.76 -22.46
C PHE A 93 -38.75 2.72 -21.84
N THR A 94 -38.86 2.90 -20.53
CA THR A 94 -40.16 2.90 -19.83
C THR A 94 -41.00 4.15 -20.11
N ASP A 95 -40.40 5.30 -20.42
CA ASP A 95 -41.13 6.53 -20.76
C ASP A 95 -41.65 6.52 -22.23
N HIS A 96 -41.22 5.55 -23.05
CA HIS A 96 -41.62 5.38 -24.46
C HIS A 96 -42.56 4.19 -24.71
N HIS A 97 -42.98 3.48 -23.66
CA HIS A 97 -43.96 2.38 -23.68
C HIS A 97 -45.08 2.64 -22.69
#